data_AF-A0A0V0Z133-F1
#
_entry.id   AF-A0A0V0Z133-F1
#
_cell.length_a   1.000
_cell.length_b   1.000
_cell.length_c   1.000
_cell.angle_alpha   90.00
_cell.angle_beta   90.00
_cell.angle_gamma   90.00
#
_symmetry.space_group_name_H-M   'P 1'
#
loop_
_entity.id
_entity.type
_entity.pdbx_description
1 polymer ?
#
loop_
_entity_poly.entity_id
_entity_poly.type
_entity_poly.pdbx_seq_one_letter_code
_entity_poly.pdbx_strand_id
1 'polypeptide(L)'
;MRLVGDRAKDEGFAVHVETAIRSGEEVYKPDLILIKDDTAHIIEVAVPWEKGTNMHETHERKTKKYAQLVEDVKALFGVQNCTIGAL
;
A
#
# COMPACT_ATOMS: atom_id res chain seq x y z
N MET A 1 20.69 -3.61 9.52
CA MET A 1 20.97 -2.80 8.31
C MET A 1 20.21 -1.50 8.47
N ARG A 2 20.87 -0.34 8.53
CA ARG A 2 20.18 0.97 8.55
C ARG A 2 19.78 1.33 7.12
N LEU A 3 18.52 1.71 6.91
CA LEU A 3 18.04 2.15 5.61
C LEU A 3 18.56 3.55 5.32
N VAL A 4 18.69 3.92 4.04
CA VAL A 4 19.11 5.27 3.63
C VAL A 4 18.21 6.35 4.25
N GLY A 5 16.91 6.05 4.38
CA GLY A 5 15.95 6.93 5.03
C GLY A 5 16.25 7.21 6.50
N ASP A 6 16.86 6.27 7.24
CA ASP A 6 17.21 6.47 8.64
C ASP A 6 18.33 7.51 8.77
N ARG A 7 19.32 7.46 7.87
CA ARG A 7 20.41 8.45 7.82
C ARG A 7 19.91 9.82 7.39
N ALA A 8 19.03 9.89 6.41
CA ALA A 8 18.45 11.15 5.95
C ALA A 8 17.60 11.82 7.06
N LYS A 9 16.92 11.04 7.92
CA LYS A 9 16.25 11.58 9.12
C LYS A 9 17.26 12.15 10.12
N ASP A 10 18.37 11.44 10.38
CA ASP A 10 19.44 11.92 11.26
C ASP A 10 20.05 13.25 10.78
N GLU A 11 20.02 13.51 9.46
CA GLU A 11 20.48 14.75 8.82
C GLU A 11 19.39 15.84 8.68
N GLY A 12 18.19 15.60 9.22
CA GLY A 12 17.11 16.59 9.26
C GLY A 12 16.22 16.65 8.02
N PHE A 13 16.35 15.71 7.09
CA PHE A 13 15.46 15.62 5.93
C PHE A 13 14.08 15.05 6.31
N ALA A 14 13.02 15.58 5.70
CA ALA A 14 11.70 14.99 5.75
C ALA A 14 11.65 13.74 4.85
N VAL A 15 11.73 12.55 5.47
CA VAL A 15 11.73 11.27 4.77
C VAL A 15 10.35 10.63 4.82
N HIS A 16 9.74 10.44 3.65
CA HIS A 16 8.53 9.64 3.48
C HIS A 16 8.93 8.28 2.94
N VAL A 17 8.71 7.23 3.74
CA VAL A 17 9.05 5.85 3.34
C VAL A 17 7.76 5.19 2.87
N GLU A 18 7.72 4.79 1.60
CA GLU A 18 6.66 3.92 1.09
C GLU A 18 6.61 2.63 1.91
N THR A 19 5.42 2.25 2.38
CA THR A 19 5.26 1.08 3.22
C THR A 19 5.49 -0.19 2.40
N ALA A 20 6.65 -0.82 2.61
CA ALA A 20 6.92 -2.16 2.09
C ALA A 20 6.30 -3.20 3.05
N ILE A 21 5.31 -3.95 2.56
CA ILE A 21 4.63 -4.99 3.32
C ILE A 21 5.06 -6.35 2.78
N ARG A 22 5.63 -7.18 3.66
CA ARG A 22 5.93 -8.57 3.32
C ARG A 22 4.68 -9.42 3.52
N SER A 23 4.32 -10.21 2.52
CA SER A 23 3.25 -11.19 2.56
C SER A 23 3.79 -12.51 2.01
N GLY A 24 3.93 -13.52 2.87
CA GLY A 24 4.66 -14.75 2.53
C GLY A 24 6.11 -14.46 2.09
N GLU A 25 6.46 -14.91 0.88
CA GLU A 25 7.79 -14.71 0.27
C GLU A 25 7.90 -13.41 -0.55
N GLU A 26 6.78 -12.71 -0.76
CA GLU A 26 6.71 -11.54 -1.62
C GLU A 26 6.67 -10.23 -0.81
N VAL A 27 7.07 -9.13 -1.45
CA VAL A 27 7.03 -7.78 -0.88
C VAL A 27 6.19 -6.89 -1.77
N TYR A 28 5.19 -6.27 -1.16
CA TYR A 28 4.25 -5.36 -1.80
C TYR A 28 4.51 -3.94 -1.35
N LYS A 29 4.28 -2.99 -2.25
CA LYS A 29 4.38 -1.55 -1.99
C LYS A 29 3.14 -0.87 -2.55
N PRO A 30 2.03 -0.83 -1.79
CA PRO A 30 0.87 -0.05 -2.19
C PRO A 30 1.22 1.45 -2.18
N ASP A 31 0.60 2.22 -3.08
CA ASP A 31 0.85 3.67 -3.16
C ASP A 31 0.51 4.37 -1.85
N LEU A 32 -0.62 4.01 -1.24
CA LEU A 32 -1.13 4.63 -0.01
C LEU A 32 -1.76 3.58 0.93
N ILE A 33 -1.55 3.80 2.23
CA ILE A 33 -2.31 3.15 3.30
C ILE A 33 -2.84 4.25 4.20
N LEU A 34 -4.16 4.40 4.25
CA LEU A 34 -4.82 5.37 5.12
C LEU A 34 -5.34 4.64 6.36
N ILE A 35 -5.04 5.15 7.55
CA ILE A 35 -5.47 4.58 8.81
C ILE A 35 -6.31 5.60 9.55
N LYS A 36 -7.50 5.20 9.98
CA LYS A 36 -8.34 5.98 10.86
C LYS A 36 -9.06 5.03 11.83
N ASP A 37 -8.98 5.35 13.10
CA ASP A 37 -9.54 4.53 14.18
C ASP A 37 -9.08 3.07 14.04
N ASP A 38 -10.01 2.12 13.96
CA ASP A 38 -9.76 0.68 13.86
C ASP A 38 -9.88 0.15 12.42
N THR A 39 -9.57 1.01 11.43
CA THR A 39 -9.70 0.70 10.00
C THR A 39 -8.51 1.19 9.19
N ALA A 40 -7.99 0.30 8.33
CA ALA A 40 -7.04 0.62 7.28
C ALA A 40 -7.69 0.56 5.87
N HIS A 41 -7.22 1.41 4.97
CA HIS A 41 -7.58 1.41 3.55
C HIS A 41 -6.31 1.35 2.71
N ILE A 42 -6.12 0.26 1.96
CA ILE A 42 -5.06 0.14 0.95
C ILE A 42 -5.57 0.79 -0.33
N ILE A 43 -4.86 1.80 -0.83
CA ILE A 43 -5.26 2.56 -2.02
C ILE A 43 -4.12 2.51 -3.03
N GLU A 44 -4.45 2.10 -4.25
CA GLU A 44 -3.54 2.14 -5.39
C GLU A 44 -4.06 3.10 -6.47
N VAL A 45 -3.26 4.09 -6.84
CA VAL A 45 -3.63 5.08 -7.87
C VAL A 45 -3.31 4.52 -9.25
N ALA A 46 -4.27 4.53 -10.15
CA ALA A 46 -4.16 4.04 -11.51
C ALA A 46 -4.46 5.14 -12.52
N VAL A 47 -3.65 5.20 -13.57
CA VAL A 47 -3.90 6.06 -14.72
C VAL A 47 -3.95 5.16 -15.95
N PRO A 48 -5.14 4.75 -16.44
CA PRO A 48 -5.24 4.02 -17.68
C PRO A 48 -4.90 4.95 -18.84
N TRP A 49 -3.72 4.75 -19.42
CA TRP A 49 -3.23 5.56 -20.53
C TRP A 49 -3.50 4.91 -21.90
N GLU A 50 -3.68 3.60 -21.94
CA GLU A 50 -3.86 2.86 -23.19
C GLU A 50 -5.31 2.90 -23.68
N LYS A 51 -5.48 3.07 -24.99
CA LYS A 51 -6.81 3.07 -25.61
C LYS A 51 -7.43 1.68 -25.47
N GLY A 52 -8.53 1.59 -24.72
CA GLY A 52 -9.26 0.34 -24.50
C GLY A 52 -9.07 -0.28 -23.11
N THR A 53 -8.18 0.24 -22.26
CA THR A 53 -8.14 -0.17 -20.84
C THR A 53 -9.27 0.51 -20.07
N ASN A 54 -10.17 -0.28 -19.49
CA ASN A 54 -11.26 0.23 -18.67
C ASN A 54 -10.78 0.46 -17.22
N MET A 55 -11.23 1.55 -16.59
CA MET A 55 -11.02 1.82 -15.16
C MET A 55 -11.49 0.67 -14.27
N HIS A 56 -12.59 0.00 -14.64
CA HIS A 56 -13.14 -1.11 -13.87
C HIS A 56 -12.19 -2.33 -13.85
N GLU A 57 -11.67 -2.74 -15.01
CA GLU A 57 -10.71 -3.85 -15.11
C GLU A 57 -9.39 -3.53 -14.38
N THR A 58 -8.97 -2.27 -14.46
CA THR A 58 -7.79 -1.78 -13.74
C THR A 58 -8.00 -1.85 -12.24
N HIS A 59 -9.19 -1.50 -11.77
CA HIS A 59 -9.58 -1.61 -10.38
C HIS A 59 -9.56 -3.07 -9.91
N GLU A 60 -10.25 -3.98 -10.61
CA GLU A 60 -10.30 -5.40 -10.26
C GLU A 60 -8.91 -6.06 -10.21
N ARG A 61 -8.05 -5.76 -11.19
CA ARG A 61 -6.69 -6.29 -11.21
C ARG A 61 -5.88 -5.84 -10.00
N LYS A 62 -5.99 -4.57 -9.62
CA LYS A 62 -5.25 -3.98 -8.49
C LYS A 62 -5.80 -4.46 -7.15
N THR A 63 -7.12 -4.50 -6.97
CA THR A 63 -7.71 -5.04 -5.74
C THR A 63 -7.36 -6.51 -5.55
N LYS A 64 -7.39 -7.32 -6.62
CA LYS A 64 -6.95 -8.72 -6.57
C LYS A 64 -5.48 -8.88 -6.19
N LYS A 65 -4.59 -8.03 -6.72
CA LYS A 65 -3.14 -8.05 -6.38
C LYS A 65 -2.90 -7.86 -4.88
N TYR A 66 -3.63 -6.92 -4.25
CA TYR A 66 -3.42 -6.57 -2.84
C TYR A 66 -4.34 -7.30 -1.87
N ALA A 67 -5.24 -8.17 -2.35
CA ALA A 67 -6.16 -8.94 -1.51
C ALA A 67 -5.48 -9.75 -0.40
N GLN A 68 -4.29 -10.28 -0.67
CA GLN A 68 -3.51 -11.04 0.32
C GLN A 68 -2.93 -10.18 1.44
N LEU A 69 -2.82 -8.86 1.25
CA LEU A 69 -2.26 -7.97 2.27
C LEU A 69 -3.23 -7.66 3.41
N VAL A 70 -4.50 -8.04 3.30
CA VAL A 70 -5.53 -7.64 4.27
C VAL A 70 -5.14 -8.02 5.69
N GLU A 71 -4.72 -9.26 5.91
CA GLU A 71 -4.37 -9.74 7.25
C GLU A 71 -3.00 -9.22 7.71
N ASP A 72 -2.04 -9.09 6.79
CA ASP A 72 -0.72 -8.51 7.11
C ASP A 72 -0.83 -7.02 7.50
N VAL A 73 -1.70 -6.25 6.84
CA VAL A 73 -1.97 -4.84 7.15
C VAL A 73 -2.67 -4.71 8.49
N LYS A 74 -3.69 -5.54 8.76
CA LYS A 74 -4.34 -5.58 10.08
C LYS A 74 -3.33 -5.86 11.20
N ALA A 75 -2.48 -6.86 11.01
CA ALA A 75 -1.45 -7.23 11.99
C ALA A 75 -0.39 -6.13 12.16
N LEU A 76 0.09 -5.54 11.07
CA LEU A 76 1.14 -4.52 11.07
C LEU A 76 0.69 -3.23 11.76
N PHE A 77 -0.57 -2.83 11.58
CA PHE A 77 -1.10 -1.57 12.10
C PHE A 77 -2.02 -1.73 13.31
N GLY A 78 -2.31 -2.96 13.74
CA GLY A 78 -3.14 -3.25 14.91
C GLY A 78 -4.60 -2.83 14.74
N VAL A 79 -5.17 -3.03 13.55
CA VAL A 79 -6.57 -2.67 13.22
C VAL A 79 -7.42 -3.91 12.94
N GLN A 80 -8.74 -3.83 13.18
CA GLN A 80 -9.67 -4.94 12.90
C GLN A 80 -10.15 -4.98 11.45
N ASN A 81 -10.26 -3.82 10.81
CA ASN A 81 -10.82 -3.69 9.47
C ASN A 81 -9.77 -3.28 8.46
N CYS A 82 -9.81 -3.88 7.28
CA CYS A 82 -8.99 -3.47 6.15
C CYS A 82 -9.77 -3.61 4.85
N THR A 83 -9.75 -2.57 4.02
CA THR A 83 -10.36 -2.57 2.69
C THR A 83 -9.34 -2.18 1.63
N ILE A 84 -9.65 -2.49 0.37
CA ILE A 84 -8.75 -2.25 -0.75
C ILE A 84 -9.52 -1.51 -1.83
N GLY A 85 -8.91 -0.47 -2.39
CA GLY A 85 -9.44 0.25 -3.53
C GLY A 85 -8.33 0.61 -4.51
N ALA A 86 -8.74 0.79 -5.76
CA ALA A 86 -7.90 1.43 -6.76
C ALA A 86 -8.69 2.59 -7.39
N LEU A 87 -8.02 3.72 -7.54
CA LEU A 87 -8.57 4.98 -8.05
C LEU A 87 -8.06 5.28 -9.45
#